data_AF-A0A2V8WSM0-F1
#
_entry.id   AF-A0A2V8WSM0-F1
#
_cell.length_a   1.000
_cell.length_b   1.000
_cell.length_c   1.000
_cell.angle_alpha   90.00
_cell.angle_beta   90.00
_cell.angle_gamma   90.00
#
_symmetry.space_group_name_H-M   'P 1'
#
loop_
_entity.id
_entity.type
_entity.pdbx_description
1 polymer ?
#
loop_
_entity_poly.entity_id
_entity_poly.type
_entity_poly.pdbx_seq_one_letter_code
_entity_poly.pdbx_strand_id
1 'polypeptide(L)'
;MPQEPARAVAASASVAAQASLPQRESPPPHTQQMSQTATHSSGEPELQDVEERKGPFTFGGQTFTVVAHNKRVPGKQGEFALALASLDIADAAGAVLHHEEFPHPVENGEFTETCSVSVNPIAGSNGAGLLLDTGCLPSAPLSGGPWQIFGIVNGKLAPIGKPLYAEGEMGDFVPGKVNHMGNLTQILPDELRIRLFTGYFFVSVPVRLNWMEGKLALAQHCFYQTGRGMAEGGCEMPVEGVERHPGEQELTFVRMFPESNEQIGPPAHVVVKKDSRVEILAGKVLVTWEEGKDGIGLGVAGDIWVKVRIDGKEGWIHSDEDLQAIGLYRAG
;
A
#
# COMPACT_ATOMS: atom_id res chain seq x y z
N MET A 1 11.84 39.54 34.39
CA MET A 1 10.66 38.85 33.83
C MET A 1 10.37 39.42 32.45
N PRO A 2 10.75 38.74 31.36
CA PRO A 2 10.25 39.04 30.02
C PRO A 2 9.16 38.03 29.60
N GLN A 3 8.13 38.57 28.94
CA GLN A 3 6.98 37.83 28.41
C GLN A 3 7.35 36.86 27.28
N GLU A 4 6.78 35.67 27.36
CA GLU A 4 6.84 34.61 26.37
C GLU A 4 5.82 34.87 25.24
N PRO A 5 6.20 34.81 23.95
CA PRO A 5 5.24 34.94 22.86
C PRO A 5 4.55 33.59 22.60
N ALA A 6 3.21 33.63 22.58
CA ALA A 6 2.36 32.51 22.24
C ALA A 6 2.65 31.97 20.82
N ARG A 7 3.00 30.68 20.73
CA ARG A 7 3.07 29.95 19.45
C ARG A 7 1.67 29.47 19.07
N ALA A 8 1.14 30.04 18.00
CA ALA A 8 -0.01 29.50 17.28
C ALA A 8 0.40 28.19 16.59
N VAL A 9 -0.34 27.12 16.86
CA VAL A 9 -0.24 25.84 16.15
C VAL A 9 -1.13 25.96 14.91
N ALA A 10 -0.52 25.95 13.72
CA ALA A 10 -1.24 25.85 12.47
C ALA A 10 -1.70 24.40 12.28
N ALA A 11 -3.00 24.17 12.48
CA ALA A 11 -3.65 22.94 12.07
C ALA A 11 -3.85 22.98 10.55
N SER A 12 -3.15 22.11 9.82
CA SER A 12 -3.46 21.85 8.42
C SER A 12 -4.63 20.88 8.39
N ALA A 13 -5.84 21.44 8.27
CA ALA A 13 -7.04 20.68 8.00
C ALA A 13 -7.13 20.45 6.48
N SER A 14 -7.02 19.20 6.05
CA SER A 14 -7.41 18.79 4.71
C SER A 14 -8.94 18.87 4.62
N VAL A 15 -9.43 19.95 4.03
CA VAL A 15 -10.86 20.17 3.76
C VAL A 15 -11.22 19.36 2.51
N ALA A 16 -11.99 18.29 2.69
CA ALA A 16 -12.76 17.68 1.61
C ALA A 16 -13.85 18.69 1.19
N ALA A 17 -13.65 19.33 0.04
CA ALA A 17 -14.64 20.23 -0.55
C ALA A 17 -15.82 19.40 -1.09
N GLN A 18 -16.89 19.29 -0.28
CA GLN A 18 -18.22 18.98 -0.77
C GLN A 18 -18.76 20.20 -1.51
N ALA A 19 -18.80 20.12 -2.84
CA ALA A 19 -19.49 21.10 -3.67
C ALA A 19 -21.00 20.84 -3.61
N SER A 20 -21.67 21.48 -2.64
CA SER A 20 -23.14 21.58 -2.58
C SER A 20 -23.58 22.73 -3.49
N LEU A 21 -24.18 22.42 -4.64
CA LEU A 21 -24.84 23.42 -5.49
C LEU A 21 -26.23 23.79 -4.93
N PRO A 22 -26.64 25.07 -5.00
CA PRO A 22 -27.90 25.53 -4.45
C PRO A 22 -29.11 25.06 -5.27
N GLN A 23 -30.11 24.53 -4.56
CA GLN A 23 -31.46 24.30 -5.08
C GLN A 23 -32.07 25.63 -5.55
N ARG A 24 -32.43 25.69 -6.82
CA ARG A 24 -33.24 26.75 -7.40
C ARG A 24 -34.62 26.17 -7.72
N GLU A 25 -35.61 26.51 -6.90
CA GLU A 25 -37.02 26.30 -7.23
C GLU A 25 -37.38 27.06 -8.50
N SER A 26 -38.11 26.42 -9.40
CA SER A 26 -38.85 27.07 -10.48
C SER A 26 -40.16 26.29 -10.75
N PRO A 27 -41.25 27.01 -11.10
CA PRO A 27 -42.63 26.53 -11.03
C PRO A 27 -43.05 25.66 -12.24
N PRO A 28 -44.16 24.89 -12.13
CA PRO A 28 -44.68 24.06 -13.23
C PRO A 28 -45.43 24.93 -14.24
N PRO A 29 -45.53 24.52 -15.53
CA PRO A 29 -46.73 23.76 -15.92
C PRO A 29 -46.63 22.85 -17.18
N HIS A 30 -47.70 22.05 -17.32
CA HIS A 30 -48.30 21.45 -18.53
C HIS A 30 -47.68 20.22 -19.22
N THR A 31 -48.32 19.09 -18.90
CA THR A 31 -48.81 17.99 -19.75
C THR A 31 -48.60 18.12 -21.26
N GLN A 32 -47.82 17.21 -21.84
CA GLN A 32 -48.25 16.48 -23.04
C GLN A 32 -47.59 15.11 -23.16
N GLN A 33 -48.48 14.14 -23.23
CA GLN A 33 -48.31 12.71 -23.35
C GLN A 33 -47.99 12.35 -24.80
N MET A 34 -46.84 11.70 -25.05
CA MET A 34 -46.73 10.70 -26.12
C MET A 34 -45.93 9.51 -25.58
N SER A 35 -46.68 8.48 -25.23
CA SER A 35 -46.19 7.14 -24.96
C SER A 35 -45.54 6.58 -26.22
N GLN A 36 -44.22 6.46 -26.23
CA GLN A 36 -43.52 5.46 -27.02
C GLN A 36 -42.64 4.67 -26.07
N THR A 37 -43.25 3.65 -25.48
CA THR A 37 -42.53 2.57 -24.80
C THR A 37 -41.85 1.74 -25.87
N ALA A 38 -40.71 2.22 -26.38
CA ALA A 38 -39.77 1.37 -27.07
C ALA A 38 -39.10 0.53 -25.98
N THR A 39 -39.66 -0.66 -25.76
CA THR A 39 -38.99 -1.76 -25.05
C THR A 39 -37.81 -2.18 -25.92
N HIS A 40 -36.73 -1.40 -25.93
CA HIS A 40 -35.44 -1.92 -26.31
C HIS A 40 -35.09 -2.90 -25.20
N SER A 41 -35.33 -4.19 -25.44
CA SER A 41 -34.55 -5.24 -24.78
C SER A 41 -33.11 -5.01 -25.20
N SER A 42 -32.41 -4.11 -24.51
CA SER A 42 -30.96 -4.13 -24.42
C SER A 42 -30.65 -5.47 -23.78
N GLY A 43 -30.51 -6.50 -24.62
CA GLY A 43 -30.15 -7.83 -24.18
C GLY A 43 -28.83 -7.69 -23.45
N GLU A 44 -28.89 -7.81 -22.13
CA GLU A 44 -27.70 -7.91 -21.31
C GLU A 44 -26.88 -9.08 -21.88
N PRO A 45 -25.61 -8.85 -22.24
CA PRO A 45 -24.80 -9.87 -22.88
C PRO A 45 -24.76 -11.12 -22.00
N GLU A 46 -25.03 -12.29 -22.60
CA GLU A 46 -24.99 -13.56 -21.89
C GLU A 46 -23.54 -13.86 -21.45
N LEU A 47 -23.29 -13.81 -20.15
CA LEU A 47 -21.98 -14.08 -19.57
C LEU A 47 -21.82 -15.58 -19.28
N GLN A 48 -20.62 -16.11 -19.52
CA GLN A 48 -20.26 -17.48 -19.18
C GLN A 48 -19.60 -17.55 -17.81
N ASP A 49 -20.02 -18.49 -16.98
CA ASP A 49 -19.39 -18.79 -15.70
C ASP A 49 -18.12 -19.64 -15.89
N VAL A 50 -17.03 -19.23 -15.22
CA VAL A 50 -15.74 -19.91 -15.24
C VAL A 50 -15.20 -20.00 -13.82
N GLU A 51 -15.09 -21.23 -13.30
CA GLU A 51 -14.43 -21.48 -12.01
C GLU A 51 -12.94 -21.76 -12.18
N GLU A 52 -12.14 -21.16 -11.31
CA GLU A 52 -10.73 -21.52 -11.10
C GLU A 52 -10.52 -21.96 -9.65
N ARG A 53 -9.83 -23.08 -9.44
CA ARG A 53 -9.57 -23.63 -8.10
C ARG A 53 -8.07 -23.63 -7.82
N LYS A 54 -7.69 -23.06 -6.69
CA LYS A 54 -6.31 -23.05 -6.18
C LYS A 54 -6.23 -23.82 -4.86
N GLY A 55 -5.17 -24.61 -4.70
CA GLY A 55 -4.98 -25.51 -3.57
C GLY A 55 -5.09 -26.99 -3.96
N PRO A 56 -5.24 -27.91 -2.99
CA PRO A 56 -5.47 -27.64 -1.57
C PRO A 56 -4.29 -26.98 -0.86
N PHE A 57 -4.58 -26.13 0.12
CA PHE A 57 -3.61 -25.51 1.03
C PHE A 57 -3.79 -26.05 2.45
N THR A 58 -2.72 -26.47 3.10
CA THR A 58 -2.80 -27.05 4.45
C THR A 58 -2.03 -26.21 5.46
N PHE A 59 -2.72 -25.71 6.49
CA PHE A 59 -2.13 -25.00 7.62
C PHE A 59 -3.02 -25.12 8.86
N GLY A 60 -2.41 -25.07 10.05
CA GLY A 60 -3.11 -25.26 11.33
C GLY A 60 -3.88 -26.58 11.44
N GLY A 61 -3.40 -27.64 10.76
CA GLY A 61 -4.03 -28.95 10.72
C GLY A 61 -5.31 -29.04 9.88
N GLN A 62 -5.66 -27.97 9.15
CA GLN A 62 -6.85 -27.89 8.30
C GLN A 62 -6.43 -27.74 6.83
N THR A 63 -7.31 -28.14 5.92
CA THR A 63 -7.08 -28.04 4.47
C THR A 63 -8.15 -27.15 3.85
N PHE A 64 -7.71 -26.24 2.99
CA PHE A 64 -8.54 -25.22 2.36
C PHE A 64 -8.38 -25.24 0.84
N THR A 65 -9.43 -24.91 0.12
CA THR A 65 -9.41 -24.66 -1.32
C THR A 65 -9.96 -23.26 -1.58
N VAL A 66 -9.28 -22.51 -2.43
CA VAL A 66 -9.78 -21.20 -2.88
C VAL A 66 -10.43 -21.37 -4.25
N VAL A 67 -11.66 -20.91 -4.40
CA VAL A 67 -12.43 -20.98 -5.66
C VAL A 67 -12.72 -19.57 -6.12
N ALA A 68 -12.11 -19.17 -7.24
CA ALA A 68 -12.41 -17.92 -7.91
C ALA A 68 -13.50 -18.17 -8.96
N HIS A 69 -14.63 -17.49 -8.80
CA HIS A 69 -15.75 -17.53 -9.73
C HIS A 69 -15.66 -16.33 -10.66
N ASN A 70 -15.38 -16.58 -11.92
CA ASN A 70 -15.18 -15.54 -12.92
C ASN A 70 -16.35 -15.52 -13.91
N LYS A 71 -16.62 -14.35 -14.48
CA LYS A 71 -17.51 -14.13 -15.61
C LYS A 71 -16.68 -13.88 -16.85
N ARG A 72 -17.04 -14.54 -17.96
CA ARG A 72 -16.38 -14.39 -19.26
C ARG A 72 -17.37 -13.91 -20.30
N VAL A 73 -16.95 -12.96 -21.15
CA VAL A 73 -17.71 -12.61 -22.36
C VAL A 73 -17.40 -13.61 -23.48
N PRO A 74 -18.38 -14.33 -24.04
CA PRO A 74 -18.15 -15.30 -25.11
C PRO A 74 -17.50 -14.69 -26.36
N GLY A 75 -16.48 -15.36 -26.90
CA GLY A 75 -15.79 -14.95 -28.13
C GLY A 75 -14.84 -13.76 -28.00
N LYS A 76 -14.70 -13.17 -26.81
CA LYS A 76 -13.70 -12.13 -26.50
C LYS A 76 -12.43 -12.73 -25.92
N GLN A 77 -11.33 -12.02 -26.10
CA GLN A 77 -10.00 -12.36 -25.58
C GLN A 77 -9.36 -11.08 -25.04
N GLY A 78 -8.42 -11.22 -24.10
CA GLY A 78 -7.73 -10.09 -23.48
C GLY A 78 -8.16 -9.86 -22.03
N GLU A 79 -7.61 -8.80 -21.43
CA GLU A 79 -7.75 -8.45 -20.02
C GLU A 79 -9.21 -8.16 -19.62
N PHE A 80 -9.95 -7.47 -20.49
CA PHE A 80 -11.37 -7.12 -20.28
C PHE A 80 -12.36 -8.22 -20.69
N ALA A 81 -11.90 -9.43 -20.99
CA ALA A 81 -12.77 -10.55 -21.37
C ALA A 81 -13.16 -11.45 -20.18
N LEU A 82 -12.48 -11.32 -19.04
CA LEU A 82 -12.68 -12.12 -17.84
C LEU A 82 -12.66 -11.22 -16.61
N ALA A 83 -13.68 -11.30 -15.76
CA ALA A 83 -13.74 -10.57 -14.50
C ALA A 83 -14.02 -11.52 -13.35
N LEU A 84 -13.32 -11.36 -12.22
CA LEU A 84 -13.67 -12.00 -10.97
C LEU A 84 -15.03 -11.48 -10.50
N ALA A 85 -15.97 -12.39 -10.23
CA ALA A 85 -17.30 -12.06 -9.72
C ALA A 85 -17.46 -12.42 -8.24
N SER A 86 -16.84 -13.51 -7.81
CA SER A 86 -16.76 -13.84 -6.38
C SER A 86 -15.58 -14.75 -6.06
N LEU A 87 -15.23 -14.80 -4.78
CA LEU A 87 -14.16 -15.62 -4.22
C LEU A 87 -14.67 -16.39 -3.02
N ASP A 88 -14.50 -17.71 -3.04
CA ASP A 88 -14.76 -18.58 -1.90
C ASP A 88 -13.46 -19.14 -1.32
N ILE A 89 -13.38 -19.24 0.01
CA ILE A 89 -12.43 -20.12 0.69
C ILE A 89 -13.23 -21.22 1.37
N ALA A 90 -13.09 -22.45 0.89
CA ALA A 90 -13.79 -23.62 1.40
C ALA A 90 -12.85 -24.56 2.17
N ASP A 91 -13.39 -25.27 3.15
CA ASP A 91 -12.67 -26.34 3.85
C ASP A 91 -12.60 -27.65 3.04
N ALA A 92 -12.00 -28.69 3.63
CA ALA A 92 -11.88 -30.02 3.00
C ALA A 92 -13.21 -30.73 2.75
N ALA A 93 -14.28 -30.36 3.46
CA ALA A 93 -15.63 -30.88 3.25
C ALA A 93 -16.39 -30.09 2.17
N GLY A 94 -15.80 -29.01 1.66
CA GLY A 94 -16.41 -28.10 0.69
C GLY A 94 -17.32 -27.05 1.33
N ALA A 95 -17.31 -26.89 2.66
CA ALA A 95 -18.07 -25.84 3.31
C ALA A 95 -17.35 -24.50 3.10
N VAL A 96 -18.06 -23.50 2.56
CA VAL A 96 -17.54 -22.15 2.34
C VAL A 96 -17.41 -21.44 3.68
N LEU A 97 -16.18 -21.08 4.04
CA LEU A 97 -15.83 -20.41 5.29
C LEU A 97 -15.68 -18.89 5.11
N HIS A 98 -15.36 -18.46 3.90
CA HIS A 98 -15.27 -17.05 3.51
C HIS A 98 -15.79 -16.90 2.09
N HIS A 99 -16.54 -15.83 1.85
CA HIS A 99 -17.12 -15.46 0.58
C HIS A 99 -16.99 -13.94 0.39
N GLU A 100 -16.54 -13.52 -0.78
CA GLU A 100 -16.44 -12.12 -1.18
C GLU A 100 -16.98 -11.95 -2.60
N GLU A 101 -17.74 -10.89 -2.85
CA GLU A 101 -18.31 -10.56 -4.16
C GLU A 101 -17.61 -9.33 -4.75
N PHE A 102 -17.43 -9.34 -6.08
CA PHE A 102 -16.76 -8.28 -6.82
C PHE A 102 -17.68 -7.70 -7.90
N PRO A 103 -17.71 -6.36 -8.06
CA PRO A 103 -18.43 -5.75 -9.16
C PRO A 103 -17.78 -6.12 -10.50
N HIS A 104 -18.61 -6.35 -11.51
CA HIS A 104 -18.16 -6.70 -12.87
C HIS A 104 -19.07 -6.02 -13.92
N PRO A 105 -19.12 -4.67 -13.95
CA PRO A 105 -19.97 -3.92 -14.86
C PRO A 105 -19.61 -4.22 -16.33
N VAL A 106 -20.65 -4.36 -17.17
CA VAL A 106 -20.50 -4.64 -18.61
C VAL A 106 -21.10 -3.50 -19.42
N GLU A 107 -20.31 -2.93 -20.32
CA GLU A 107 -20.76 -1.94 -21.30
C GLU A 107 -20.23 -2.30 -22.69
N ASN A 108 -21.05 -2.09 -23.73
CA ASN A 108 -20.70 -2.39 -25.11
C ASN A 108 -20.21 -3.85 -25.34
N GLY A 109 -20.65 -4.78 -24.49
CA GLY A 109 -20.26 -6.19 -24.56
C GLY A 109 -18.85 -6.48 -24.05
N GLU A 110 -18.27 -5.63 -23.20
CA GLU A 110 -16.98 -5.83 -22.52
C GLU A 110 -17.07 -5.36 -21.07
N PHE A 111 -16.20 -5.89 -20.20
CA PHE A 111 -16.13 -5.41 -18.82
C PHE A 111 -15.49 -4.02 -18.78
N THR A 112 -16.12 -3.06 -18.09
CA THR A 112 -15.51 -1.73 -17.88
C THR A 112 -14.53 -1.72 -16.72
N GLU A 113 -14.69 -2.68 -15.81
CA GLU A 113 -13.76 -2.97 -14.72
C GLU A 113 -13.57 -4.47 -14.58
N THR A 114 -12.32 -4.92 -14.47
CA THR A 114 -11.99 -6.34 -14.25
C THR A 114 -11.14 -6.52 -13.02
N CYS A 115 -11.65 -7.23 -12.03
CA CYS A 115 -10.89 -7.69 -10.88
C CYS A 115 -10.28 -9.07 -11.13
N SER A 116 -9.13 -9.34 -10.50
CA SER A 116 -8.46 -10.63 -10.48
C SER A 116 -7.84 -10.88 -9.11
N VAL A 117 -7.56 -12.14 -8.78
CA VAL A 117 -6.99 -12.52 -7.48
C VAL A 117 -5.82 -13.50 -7.63
N SER A 118 -4.69 -13.14 -7.02
CA SER A 118 -3.57 -14.04 -6.77
C SER A 118 -3.67 -14.62 -5.36
N VAL A 119 -3.31 -15.89 -5.22
CA VAL A 119 -3.44 -16.64 -3.96
C VAL A 119 -2.10 -17.30 -3.69
N ASN A 120 -1.44 -16.90 -2.61
CA ASN A 120 -0.11 -17.38 -2.26
C ASN A 120 -0.11 -17.94 -0.83
N PRO A 121 0.33 -19.19 -0.61
CA PRO A 121 0.52 -19.69 0.75
C PRO A 121 1.70 -18.97 1.40
N ILE A 122 1.54 -18.55 2.66
CA ILE A 122 2.61 -17.97 3.47
C ILE A 122 2.83 -18.84 4.71
N ALA A 123 4.08 -19.09 5.06
CA ALA A 123 4.45 -19.94 6.19
C ALA A 123 5.58 -19.27 6.97
N GLY A 124 5.23 -18.76 8.15
CA GLY A 124 6.15 -18.15 9.08
C GLY A 124 6.54 -19.07 10.23
N SER A 125 7.32 -18.53 11.16
CA SER A 125 7.73 -19.25 12.36
C SER A 125 6.65 -19.28 13.43
N ASN A 126 5.71 -18.34 13.39
CA ASN A 126 4.63 -18.20 14.37
C ASN A 126 3.26 -18.65 13.84
N GLY A 127 3.14 -18.89 12.53
CA GLY A 127 1.89 -19.27 11.91
C GLY A 127 2.04 -19.47 10.41
N ALA A 128 0.95 -19.89 9.78
CA ALA A 128 0.86 -20.07 8.34
C ALA A 128 -0.56 -19.74 7.87
N GLY A 129 -0.69 -19.42 6.60
CA GLY A 129 -1.93 -18.90 6.04
C GLY A 129 -1.90 -18.69 4.54
N LEU A 130 -2.86 -17.91 4.06
CA LEU A 130 -2.98 -17.48 2.67
C LEU A 130 -2.85 -15.97 2.59
N LEU A 131 -2.09 -15.50 1.60
CA LEU A 131 -2.09 -14.12 1.16
C LEU A 131 -2.92 -14.03 -0.12
N LEU A 132 -3.98 -13.24 -0.08
CA LEU A 132 -4.74 -12.82 -1.24
C LEU A 132 -4.25 -11.46 -1.70
N ASP A 133 -3.97 -11.36 -2.99
CA ASP A 133 -3.62 -10.11 -3.68
C ASP A 133 -4.64 -9.88 -4.78
N THR A 134 -5.59 -8.99 -4.50
CA THR A 134 -6.68 -8.67 -5.41
C THR A 134 -6.38 -7.34 -6.09
N GLY A 135 -6.52 -7.30 -7.41
CA GLY A 135 -6.33 -6.08 -8.19
C GLY A 135 -7.43 -5.92 -9.23
N CYS A 136 -7.92 -4.70 -9.40
CA CYS A 136 -8.93 -4.35 -10.40
C CYS A 136 -8.38 -3.36 -11.41
N LEU A 137 -8.82 -3.47 -12.67
CA LEU A 137 -8.38 -2.61 -13.76
C LEU A 137 -9.57 -1.92 -14.44
N PRO A 138 -9.41 -0.65 -14.87
CA PRO A 138 -8.20 0.16 -14.79
C PRO A 138 -7.90 0.64 -13.35
N SER A 139 -6.63 0.79 -13.02
CA SER A 139 -6.18 1.29 -11.71
C SER A 139 -5.23 2.48 -11.85
N ALA A 140 -5.08 3.25 -10.77
CA ALA A 140 -4.08 4.30 -10.72
C ALA A 140 -2.67 3.67 -10.74
N PRO A 141 -1.67 4.30 -11.40
CA PRO A 141 -0.30 3.83 -11.33
C PRO A 141 0.13 3.63 -9.86
N LEU A 142 0.76 2.49 -9.57
CA LEU A 142 1.24 2.13 -8.23
C LEU A 142 0.14 2.01 -7.16
N SER A 143 -1.14 1.92 -7.52
CA SER A 143 -2.16 1.51 -6.56
C SER A 143 -1.92 0.04 -6.19
N GLY A 144 -1.35 -0.19 -5.01
CA GLY A 144 -1.07 -1.51 -4.46
C GLY A 144 -2.22 -2.01 -3.60
N GLY A 145 -2.46 -3.32 -3.70
CA GLY A 145 -3.50 -4.03 -2.94
C GLY A 145 -4.91 -3.91 -3.54
N PRO A 146 -5.94 -4.37 -2.81
CA PRO A 146 -5.87 -4.86 -1.43
C PRO A 146 -5.11 -6.17 -1.24
N TRP A 147 -4.34 -6.24 -0.16
CA TRP A 147 -3.73 -7.47 0.34
C TRP A 147 -4.43 -7.93 1.60
N GLN A 148 -5.03 -9.13 1.57
CA GLN A 148 -5.71 -9.73 2.71
C GLN A 148 -5.03 -11.05 3.08
N ILE A 149 -4.69 -11.18 4.36
CA ILE A 149 -4.12 -12.41 4.89
C ILE A 149 -5.22 -13.20 5.62
N PHE A 150 -5.25 -14.51 5.42
CA PHE A 150 -6.07 -15.44 6.18
C PHE A 150 -5.19 -16.43 6.93
N GLY A 151 -5.53 -16.73 8.18
CA GLY A 151 -4.85 -17.71 9.01
C GLY A 151 -5.81 -18.42 9.96
N ILE A 152 -5.28 -19.23 10.87
CA ILE A 152 -6.08 -19.87 11.91
C ILE A 152 -6.07 -19.01 13.18
N VAL A 153 -7.22 -18.41 13.50
CA VAL A 153 -7.43 -17.64 14.73
C VAL A 153 -8.49 -18.36 15.56
N ASN A 154 -8.17 -18.68 16.82
CA ASN A 154 -9.06 -19.44 17.70
C ASN A 154 -9.57 -20.77 17.07
N GLY A 155 -8.71 -21.45 16.31
CA GLY A 155 -9.02 -22.74 15.68
C GLY A 155 -9.86 -22.67 14.41
N LYS A 156 -10.20 -21.47 13.91
CA LYS A 156 -10.98 -21.28 12.68
C LYS A 156 -10.21 -20.44 11.67
N LEU A 157 -10.48 -20.65 10.38
CA LEU A 157 -10.03 -19.74 9.35
C LEU A 157 -10.63 -18.35 9.59
N ALA A 158 -9.79 -17.33 9.64
CA ALA A 158 -10.20 -15.95 9.82
C ALA A 158 -9.19 -15.00 9.15
N PRO A 159 -9.62 -13.80 8.73
CA PRO A 159 -8.71 -12.78 8.27
C PRO A 159 -7.76 -12.34 9.40
N ILE A 160 -6.50 -12.09 9.07
CA ILE A 160 -5.49 -11.49 9.94
C ILE A 160 -5.48 -9.98 9.63
N GLY A 161 -6.15 -9.19 10.46
CA GLY A 161 -6.39 -7.77 10.21
C GLY A 161 -7.34 -7.51 9.04
N LYS A 162 -7.51 -6.22 8.72
CA LYS A 162 -8.24 -5.75 7.53
C LYS A 162 -7.37 -5.82 6.27
N PRO A 163 -7.95 -5.68 5.06
CA PRO A 163 -7.16 -5.59 3.85
C PRO A 163 -6.24 -4.38 3.90
N LEU A 164 -5.00 -4.58 3.45
CA LEU A 164 -3.98 -3.54 3.42
C LEU A 164 -3.93 -2.91 2.03
N TYR A 165 -3.96 -1.58 1.99
CA TYR A 165 -3.85 -0.77 0.79
C TYR A 165 -2.61 0.12 0.90
N ALA A 166 -1.90 0.31 -0.20
CA ALA A 166 -0.75 1.20 -0.23
C ALA A 166 -0.52 1.78 -1.62
N GLU A 167 0.09 2.96 -1.68
CA GLU A 167 0.79 3.41 -2.89
C GLU A 167 2.11 2.66 -2.97
N GLY A 168 2.13 1.56 -3.72
CA GLY A 168 3.30 0.75 -3.94
C GLY A 168 3.00 -0.71 -4.22
N GLU A 169 3.86 -1.60 -3.75
CA GLU A 169 3.86 -3.00 -4.17
C GLU A 169 4.01 -3.95 -2.98
N MET A 170 3.45 -5.15 -3.13
CA MET A 170 3.74 -6.25 -2.21
C MET A 170 5.20 -6.65 -2.38
N GLY A 171 5.93 -6.68 -1.27
CA GLY A 171 7.27 -7.27 -1.22
C GLY A 171 7.24 -8.68 -0.66
N ASP A 172 8.30 -9.04 0.08
CA ASP A 172 8.47 -10.39 0.58
C ASP A 172 7.77 -10.64 1.91
N PHE A 173 7.31 -11.88 2.09
CA PHE A 173 7.00 -12.41 3.41
C PHE A 173 8.29 -12.95 4.06
N VAL A 174 8.58 -12.48 5.28
CA VAL A 174 9.78 -12.84 6.04
C VAL A 174 9.38 -13.57 7.32
N PRO A 175 9.66 -14.89 7.41
CA PRO A 175 9.50 -15.62 8.66
C PRO A 175 10.37 -15.03 9.77
N GLY A 176 9.76 -14.86 10.94
CA GLY A 176 10.43 -14.44 12.16
C GLY A 176 11.50 -15.44 12.57
N LYS A 177 12.61 -14.96 13.15
CA LYS A 177 13.68 -15.85 13.61
C LYS A 177 13.38 -16.37 15.03
N VAL A 178 13.65 -17.65 15.25
CA VAL A 178 13.66 -18.25 16.58
C VAL A 178 15.11 -18.33 17.05
N ASN A 179 15.44 -17.53 18.07
CA ASN A 179 16.78 -17.49 18.65
C ASN A 179 16.77 -18.15 20.02
N HIS A 180 17.66 -19.12 20.24
CA HIS A 180 17.87 -19.73 21.54
C HIS A 180 19.08 -19.09 22.22
N MET A 181 18.85 -18.39 23.33
CA MET A 181 19.87 -17.73 24.16
C MET A 181 19.93 -18.41 25.52
N GLY A 182 20.67 -19.53 25.60
CA GLY A 182 20.68 -20.39 26.77
C GLY A 182 19.31 -21.01 27.00
N ASN A 183 18.66 -20.69 28.11
CA ASN A 183 17.31 -21.18 28.45
C ASN A 183 16.18 -20.27 27.96
N LEU A 184 16.50 -19.14 27.32
CA LEU A 184 15.51 -18.21 26.77
C LEU A 184 15.34 -18.48 25.28
N THR A 185 14.10 -18.64 24.84
CA THR A 185 13.74 -18.66 23.42
C THR A 185 13.11 -17.32 23.07
N GLN A 186 13.79 -16.54 22.23
CA GLN A 186 13.24 -15.32 21.65
C GLN A 186 12.66 -15.66 20.29
N ILE A 187 11.38 -15.36 20.09
CA ILE A 187 10.71 -15.55 18.81
C ILE A 187 10.39 -14.16 18.25
N LEU A 188 11.01 -13.83 17.13
CA LEU A 188 10.69 -12.60 16.42
C LEU A 188 9.39 -12.79 15.64
N PRO A 189 8.61 -11.71 15.43
CA PRO A 189 7.36 -11.78 14.67
C PRO A 189 7.64 -12.09 13.20
N ASP A 190 6.64 -12.70 12.54
CA ASP A 190 6.63 -12.81 11.09
C ASP A 190 6.25 -11.44 10.49
N GLU A 191 6.86 -11.09 9.36
CA GLU A 191 6.72 -9.77 8.74
C GLU A 191 6.34 -9.88 7.27
N LEU A 192 5.48 -8.99 6.82
CA LEU A 192 5.23 -8.69 5.43
C LEU A 192 5.98 -7.40 5.08
N ARG A 193 6.87 -7.45 4.09
CA ARG A 193 7.58 -6.25 3.63
C ARG A 193 6.76 -5.60 2.53
N ILE A 194 6.23 -4.42 2.80
CA ILE A 194 5.50 -3.64 1.81
C ILE A 194 6.45 -2.60 1.22
N ARG A 195 6.54 -2.55 -0.10
CA ARG A 195 7.33 -1.55 -0.82
C ARG A 195 6.46 -0.31 -0.99
N LEU A 196 6.65 0.70 -0.15
CA LEU A 196 5.91 1.95 -0.25
C LEU A 196 6.62 2.94 -1.16
N PHE A 197 5.88 3.53 -2.08
CA PHE A 197 6.40 4.59 -2.92
C PHE A 197 6.46 5.92 -2.15
N THR A 198 7.60 6.59 -2.18
CA THR A 198 7.81 7.86 -1.48
C THR A 198 7.55 9.08 -2.36
N GLY A 199 7.16 8.88 -3.63
CA GLY A 199 7.22 9.92 -4.67
C GLY A 199 8.54 9.92 -5.44
N TYR A 200 9.62 9.35 -4.87
CA TYR A 200 10.96 9.34 -5.47
C TYR A 200 11.50 7.92 -5.69
N PHE A 201 11.28 7.02 -4.74
CA PHE A 201 11.80 5.65 -4.72
C PHE A 201 10.91 4.78 -3.82
N PHE A 202 11.22 3.48 -3.71
CA PHE A 202 10.51 2.60 -2.78
C PHE A 202 11.27 2.44 -1.47
N VAL A 203 10.54 2.40 -0.36
CA VAL A 203 11.05 2.00 0.96
C VAL A 203 10.40 0.69 1.39
N SER A 204 11.19 -0.20 1.96
CA SER A 204 10.73 -1.50 2.46
C SER A 204 10.19 -1.36 3.88
N VAL A 205 8.87 -1.33 4.04
CA VAL A 205 8.20 -1.16 5.34
C VAL A 205 7.72 -2.50 5.89
N PRO A 206 8.25 -2.94 7.04
CA PRO A 206 7.82 -4.18 7.67
C PRO A 206 6.48 -4.01 8.42
N VAL A 207 5.51 -4.85 8.07
CA VAL A 207 4.22 -5.01 8.75
C VAL A 207 4.23 -6.36 9.47
N ARG A 208 4.03 -6.36 10.79
CA ARG A 208 3.99 -7.58 11.61
C ARG A 208 2.66 -8.28 11.49
N LEU A 209 2.72 -9.61 11.42
CA LEU A 209 1.58 -10.48 11.55
C LEU A 209 1.50 -11.01 12.99
N ASN A 210 0.41 -10.68 13.68
CA ASN A 210 0.07 -11.33 14.94
C ASN A 210 -0.95 -12.44 14.66
N TRP A 211 -0.46 -13.65 14.42
CA TRP A 211 -1.28 -14.83 14.14
C TRP A 211 -2.24 -15.18 15.27
N MET A 212 -1.82 -14.97 16.54
CA MET A 212 -2.63 -15.32 17.70
C MET A 212 -3.82 -14.38 17.86
N GLU A 213 -3.63 -13.07 17.65
CA GLU A 213 -4.70 -12.08 17.76
C GLU A 213 -5.45 -11.86 16.45
N GLY A 214 -4.96 -12.37 15.32
CA GLY A 214 -5.52 -12.10 14.01
C GLY A 214 -5.41 -10.63 13.61
N LYS A 215 -4.26 -9.99 13.87
CA LYS A 215 -4.04 -8.55 13.61
C LYS A 215 -2.78 -8.27 12.81
N LEU A 216 -2.80 -7.16 12.08
CA LEU A 216 -1.64 -6.53 11.48
C LEU A 216 -1.25 -5.30 12.28
N ALA A 217 0.04 -5.00 12.33
CA ALA A 217 0.57 -3.79 12.95
C ALA A 217 1.89 -3.38 12.30
N LEU A 218 2.28 -2.11 12.42
CA LEU A 218 3.63 -1.70 12.05
C LEU A 218 4.67 -2.44 12.90
N ALA A 219 5.76 -2.88 12.26
CA ALA A 219 6.82 -3.54 12.98
C ALA A 219 7.64 -2.58 13.84
N GLN A 220 7.68 -1.31 13.50
CA GLN A 220 8.56 -0.36 14.15
C GLN A 220 7.96 1.04 14.21
N HIS A 221 8.24 1.67 15.35
CA HIS A 221 8.01 3.09 15.60
C HIS A 221 9.33 3.67 16.10
N CYS A 222 9.77 4.77 15.51
CA CYS A 222 11.06 5.37 15.81
C CYS A 222 10.86 6.75 16.42
N PHE A 223 11.15 6.84 17.71
CA PHE A 223 11.02 8.06 18.49
C PHE A 223 12.38 8.69 18.76
N TYR A 224 12.42 10.01 18.81
CA TYR A 224 13.59 10.79 19.19
C TYR A 224 13.23 11.80 20.28
N GLN A 225 14.22 12.16 21.09
CA GLN A 225 14.04 13.14 22.16
C GLN A 225 14.12 14.56 21.59
N THR A 226 13.12 15.38 21.90
CA THR A 226 13.10 16.82 21.62
C THR A 226 13.16 17.59 22.93
N GLY A 227 13.40 18.91 22.86
CA GLY A 227 13.28 19.79 24.02
C GLY A 227 11.88 19.83 24.66
N ARG A 228 10.87 19.20 24.03
CA ARG A 228 9.47 19.13 24.50
C ARG A 228 9.00 17.69 24.81
N GLY A 229 9.89 16.71 24.82
CA GLY A 229 9.57 15.29 25.05
C GLY A 229 9.90 14.39 23.86
N MET A 230 9.39 13.16 23.87
CA MET A 230 9.57 12.21 22.77
C MET A 230 8.66 12.57 21.59
N ALA A 231 9.20 12.56 20.38
CA ALA A 231 8.45 12.73 19.13
C ALA A 231 8.76 11.57 18.19
N GLU A 232 7.78 11.15 17.38
CA GLU A 232 8.01 10.18 16.32
C GLU A 232 8.62 10.89 15.11
N GLY A 233 9.71 10.36 14.56
CA GLY A 233 10.50 11.03 13.52
C GLY A 233 10.77 10.19 12.29
N GLY A 234 10.06 9.08 12.16
CA GLY A 234 10.28 8.09 11.12
C GLY A 234 11.45 7.14 11.41
N CYS A 235 11.41 5.98 10.77
CA CYS A 235 12.43 4.94 10.87
C CYS A 235 13.31 4.94 9.63
N GLU A 236 14.59 4.59 9.80
CA GLU A 236 15.48 4.29 8.68
C GLU A 236 15.05 2.95 8.05
N MET A 237 14.70 3.00 6.77
CA MET A 237 14.21 1.87 5.98
C MET A 237 15.17 1.57 4.83
N PRO A 238 15.30 0.30 4.43
CA PRO A 238 15.95 -0.06 3.18
C PRO A 238 15.26 0.62 2.00
N VAL A 239 16.06 1.12 1.07
CA VAL A 239 15.60 1.74 -0.17
C VAL A 239 15.75 0.77 -1.32
N GLU A 240 14.75 0.75 -2.20
CA GLU A 240 14.64 -0.17 -3.34
C GLU A 240 14.23 0.57 -4.61
N GLY A 241 14.53 -0.01 -5.77
CA GLY A 241 14.05 0.49 -7.06
C GLY A 241 14.53 1.90 -7.42
N VAL A 242 15.68 2.33 -6.88
CA VAL A 242 16.23 3.66 -7.17
C VAL A 242 16.79 3.71 -8.57
N GLU A 243 16.13 4.48 -9.43
CA GLU A 243 16.67 4.86 -10.73
C GLU A 243 17.17 6.31 -10.67
N ARG A 244 18.48 6.48 -10.85
CA ARG A 244 19.10 7.81 -10.88
C ARG A 244 19.23 8.29 -12.31
N HIS A 245 18.84 9.54 -12.52
CA HIS A 245 18.99 10.26 -13.76
C HIS A 245 19.90 11.47 -13.51
N PRO A 246 21.23 11.34 -13.65
CA PRO A 246 22.12 12.49 -13.45
C PRO A 246 21.71 13.63 -14.40
N GLY A 247 21.55 14.84 -13.85
CA GLY A 247 21.22 16.01 -14.65
C GLY A 247 22.31 16.36 -15.66
N GLU A 248 21.98 17.22 -16.63
CA GLU A 248 22.93 17.68 -17.65
C GLU A 248 23.96 18.68 -17.13
N GLN A 249 23.73 19.25 -15.93
CA GLN A 249 24.61 20.24 -15.33
C GLN A 249 25.98 19.63 -15.01
N GLU A 250 27.05 20.31 -15.40
CA GLU A 250 28.42 19.86 -15.11
C GLU A 250 28.70 19.84 -13.60
N LEU A 251 28.04 20.72 -12.85
CA LEU A 251 28.25 20.93 -11.42
C LEU A 251 26.97 21.43 -10.75
N THR A 252 26.59 20.78 -9.65
CA THR A 252 25.53 21.20 -8.72
C THR A 252 25.99 21.00 -7.27
N PHE A 253 25.13 21.34 -6.30
CA PHE A 253 25.43 21.23 -4.87
C PHE A 253 24.24 20.61 -4.13
N VAL A 254 24.54 19.87 -3.06
CA VAL A 254 23.54 19.45 -2.07
C VAL A 254 23.87 19.97 -0.69
N ARG A 255 22.83 20.27 0.08
CA ARG A 255 22.90 20.56 1.51
C ARG A 255 22.83 19.25 2.28
N MET A 256 24.01 18.74 2.66
CA MET A 256 24.14 17.47 3.35
C MET A 256 24.19 17.68 4.86
N PHE A 257 23.20 17.16 5.57
CA PHE A 257 23.12 17.19 7.02
C PHE A 257 23.85 15.99 7.64
N PRO A 258 24.48 16.15 8.81
CA PRO A 258 25.10 15.01 9.51
C PRO A 258 24.05 14.02 10.04
N GLU A 259 22.87 14.52 10.39
CA GLU A 259 21.73 13.76 10.91
C GLU A 259 20.46 14.10 10.14
N SER A 260 19.46 13.22 10.19
CA SER A 260 18.14 13.43 9.57
C SER A 260 17.29 14.42 10.40
N ASN A 261 17.84 15.59 10.72
CA ASN A 261 17.22 16.63 11.53
C ASN A 261 17.96 17.96 11.30
N GLU A 262 17.28 18.94 10.72
CA GLU A 262 17.86 20.26 10.42
C GLU A 262 18.36 21.01 11.67
N GLN A 263 17.91 20.66 12.87
CA GLN A 263 18.31 21.32 14.12
C GLN A 263 19.66 20.83 14.65
N ILE A 264 20.23 19.74 14.07
CA ILE A 264 21.46 19.12 14.54
C ILE A 264 22.61 19.46 13.60
N GLY A 265 23.25 20.61 13.87
CA GLY A 265 24.43 21.09 13.15
C GLY A 265 24.11 21.71 11.77
N PRO A 266 25.01 22.57 11.25
CA PRO A 266 24.82 23.15 9.94
C PRO A 266 25.05 22.11 8.83
N PRO A 267 24.32 22.19 7.70
CA PRO A 267 24.59 21.32 6.56
C PRO A 267 25.93 21.65 5.91
N ALA A 268 26.62 20.62 5.41
CA ALA A 268 27.77 20.77 4.54
C ALA A 268 27.30 20.93 3.08
N HIS A 269 27.89 21.88 2.36
CA HIS A 269 27.68 21.99 0.92
C HIS A 269 28.59 20.99 0.20
N VAL A 270 27.99 19.96 -0.38
CA VAL A 270 28.72 18.92 -1.12
C VAL A 270 28.52 19.12 -2.61
N VAL A 271 29.62 19.25 -3.34
CA VAL A 271 29.61 19.38 -4.81
C VAL A 271 29.24 18.04 -5.41
N VAL A 272 28.30 18.05 -6.37
CA VAL A 272 27.93 16.89 -7.18
C VAL A 272 28.25 17.22 -8.62
N LYS A 273 29.09 16.39 -9.25
CA LYS A 273 29.44 16.48 -10.66
C LYS A 273 28.76 15.37 -11.44
N LYS A 274 28.77 15.48 -12.77
CA LYS A 274 28.28 14.43 -13.66
C LYS A 274 28.95 13.06 -13.43
N ASP A 275 30.22 13.05 -13.04
CA ASP A 275 31.02 11.85 -12.75
C ASP A 275 31.10 11.49 -11.26
N SER A 276 30.40 12.23 -10.38
CA SER A 276 30.36 11.92 -8.95
C SER A 276 29.74 10.56 -8.69
N ARG A 277 30.37 9.78 -7.80
CA ARG A 277 29.82 8.53 -7.30
C ARG A 277 28.83 8.84 -6.19
N VAL A 278 27.54 8.66 -6.48
CA VAL A 278 26.48 8.81 -5.47
C VAL A 278 25.78 7.49 -5.23
N GLU A 279 25.70 7.12 -3.96
CA GLU A 279 25.03 5.93 -3.45
C GLU A 279 23.86 6.35 -2.56
N ILE A 280 22.68 5.76 -2.78
CA ILE A 280 21.53 5.89 -1.88
C ILE A 280 21.61 4.72 -0.89
N LEU A 281 21.72 5.04 0.39
CA LEU A 281 21.99 4.05 1.43
C LEU A 281 20.72 3.61 2.16
N ALA A 282 19.86 4.57 2.50
CA ALA A 282 18.63 4.35 3.23
C ALA A 282 17.68 5.54 3.11
N GLY A 283 16.42 5.33 3.45
CA GLY A 283 15.38 6.36 3.50
C GLY A 283 14.81 6.39 4.90
N LYS A 284 14.78 7.55 5.54
CA LYS A 284 14.08 7.72 6.81
C LYS A 284 12.71 8.33 6.54
N VAL A 285 11.69 7.53 6.85
CA VAL A 285 10.29 7.85 6.54
C VAL A 285 9.42 7.70 7.78
N LEU A 286 8.48 8.62 7.95
CA LEU A 286 7.38 8.45 8.90
C LEU A 286 6.25 7.73 8.18
N VAL A 287 5.95 6.51 8.61
CA VAL A 287 4.89 5.69 8.03
C VAL A 287 3.54 6.11 8.62
N THR A 288 2.54 6.30 7.76
CA THR A 288 1.16 6.54 8.19
C THR A 288 0.39 5.22 8.19
N TRP A 289 -0.39 4.99 9.26
CA TRP A 289 -1.25 3.81 9.42
C TRP A 289 -2.66 4.28 9.73
N GLU A 290 -3.54 4.19 8.74
CA GLU A 290 -4.90 4.70 8.83
C GLU A 290 -5.89 3.54 8.73
N GLU A 291 -6.40 3.10 9.89
CA GLU A 291 -7.38 2.03 9.93
C GLU A 291 -8.80 2.57 9.74
N GLY A 292 -9.37 2.33 8.55
CA GLY A 292 -10.73 2.70 8.18
C GLY A 292 -11.73 1.57 8.38
N LYS A 293 -12.95 1.75 7.88
CA LYS A 293 -13.99 0.71 7.88
C LYS A 293 -13.62 -0.46 6.97
N ASP A 294 -13.10 -0.14 5.79
CA ASP A 294 -12.96 -1.08 4.67
C ASP A 294 -11.51 -1.56 4.48
N GLY A 295 -10.56 -1.05 5.27
CA GLY A 295 -9.14 -1.34 5.08
C GLY A 295 -8.20 -0.64 6.04
N ILE A 296 -6.91 -0.95 5.90
CA ILE A 296 -5.80 -0.19 6.47
C ILE A 296 -5.10 0.52 5.30
N GLY A 297 -5.08 1.84 5.33
CA GLY A 297 -4.24 2.65 4.45
C GLY A 297 -2.83 2.75 5.01
N LEU A 298 -1.84 2.31 4.24
CA LEU A 298 -0.43 2.40 4.56
C LEU A 298 0.25 3.38 3.61
N GLY A 299 0.91 4.38 4.17
CA GLY A 299 1.56 5.43 3.38
C GLY A 299 2.81 5.99 4.03
N VAL A 300 3.38 7.00 3.39
CA VAL A 300 4.54 7.74 3.88
C VAL A 300 4.15 9.21 4.04
N ALA A 301 4.47 9.79 5.20
CA ALA A 301 4.28 11.21 5.43
C ALA A 301 5.24 12.05 4.56
N GLY A 302 4.88 13.31 4.29
CA GLY A 302 5.55 14.11 3.26
C GLY A 302 7.02 14.52 3.51
N ASP A 303 7.55 14.44 4.73
CA ASP A 303 8.96 14.75 5.00
C ASP A 303 9.80 13.45 4.96
N ILE A 304 10.53 13.27 3.86
CA ILE A 304 11.34 12.07 3.59
C ILE A 304 12.81 12.45 3.59
N TRP A 305 13.59 11.81 4.45
CA TRP A 305 15.02 11.97 4.50
C TRP A 305 15.73 10.84 3.77
N VAL A 306 16.78 11.14 3.04
CA VAL A 306 17.56 10.19 2.26
C VAL A 306 19.00 10.21 2.73
N LYS A 307 19.49 9.06 3.16
CA LYS A 307 20.89 8.87 3.50
C LYS A 307 21.67 8.59 2.22
N VAL A 308 22.67 9.41 1.95
CA VAL A 308 23.45 9.34 0.71
C VAL A 308 24.94 9.33 1.00
N ARG A 309 25.71 8.75 0.08
CA ARG A 309 27.17 8.87 0.03
C ARG A 309 27.60 9.45 -1.31
N ILE A 310 28.23 10.61 -1.30
CA ILE A 310 28.69 11.35 -2.48
C ILE A 310 30.21 11.48 -2.41
N ASP A 311 30.92 10.83 -3.34
CA ASP A 311 32.38 10.87 -3.42
C ASP A 311 33.06 10.57 -2.06
N GLY A 312 32.49 9.61 -1.32
CA GLY A 312 32.95 9.18 0.00
C GLY A 312 32.43 9.98 1.19
N LYS A 313 31.71 11.08 0.98
CA LYS A 313 31.05 11.85 2.05
C LYS A 313 29.64 11.33 2.29
N GLU A 314 29.34 10.95 3.53
CA GLU A 314 28.03 10.42 3.93
C GLU A 314 27.26 11.45 4.75
N GLY A 315 25.94 11.51 4.53
CA GLY A 315 25.02 12.33 5.30
C GLY A 315 23.60 12.20 4.79
N TRP A 316 22.75 13.14 5.18
CA TRP A 316 21.32 13.15 4.91
C TRP A 316 20.91 14.35 4.08
N ILE A 317 19.97 14.15 3.16
CA ILE A 317 19.31 15.20 2.38
C ILE A 317 17.79 14.93 2.41
N HIS A 318 16.96 15.94 2.17
CA HIS A 318 15.50 15.73 2.15
C HIS A 318 14.73 16.68 1.24
N SER A 319 15.31 17.82 0.86
CA SER A 319 14.61 18.78 0.00
C SER A 319 14.59 18.32 -1.46
N ASP A 320 13.51 18.67 -2.18
CA ASP A 320 13.34 18.36 -3.59
C ASP A 320 14.53 18.83 -4.45
N GLU A 321 15.11 19.99 -4.14
CA GLU A 321 16.29 20.53 -4.83
C GLU A 321 17.51 19.61 -4.63
N ASP A 322 17.77 19.18 -3.40
CA ASP A 322 18.90 18.31 -3.08
C ASP A 322 18.73 16.91 -3.70
N LEU A 323 17.50 16.39 -3.72
CA LEU A 323 17.15 15.11 -4.34
C LEU A 323 17.33 15.16 -5.86
N GLN A 324 16.84 16.21 -6.51
CA GLN A 324 17.01 16.42 -7.96
C GLN A 324 18.48 16.61 -8.33
N ALA A 325 19.26 17.30 -7.49
CA ALA A 325 20.69 17.49 -7.71
C ALA A 325 21.48 16.18 -7.77
N ILE A 326 21.00 15.11 -7.11
CA ILE A 326 21.58 13.77 -7.22
C ILE A 326 20.87 12.87 -8.24
N GLY A 327 19.91 13.41 -9.00
CA GLY A 327 19.20 12.71 -10.05
C GLY A 327 18.01 11.87 -9.58
N LEU A 328 17.44 12.19 -8.40
CA LEU A 328 16.17 11.63 -7.95
C LEU A 328 15.06 12.63 -8.28
N TYR A 329 14.20 12.26 -9.23
CA TYR A 329 13.07 13.07 -9.64
C TYR A 329 11.79 12.51 -9.06
N ARG A 330 10.85 13.40 -8.74
CA ARG A 330 9.53 13.00 -8.30
C ARG A 330 8.78 12.42 -9.49
N ALA A 331 8.30 11.18 -9.37
CA ALA A 331 7.38 10.64 -10.36
C ALA A 331 5.99 11.22 -10.12
N GLY A 332 5.28 11.56 -11.20
CA GLY A 332 3.93 12.13 -11.19
C GLY A 332 3.17 11.73 -12.44
#